data_AF-A0A1D2MIW7-F1
#
_entry.id   AF-A0A1D2MIW7-F1
#
_cell.length_a   1.000
_cell.length_b   1.000
_cell.length_c   1.000
_cell.angle_alpha   90.00
_cell.angle_beta   90.00
_cell.angle_gamma   90.00
#
_symmetry.space_group_name_H-M   'P 1'
#
loop_
_entity.id
_entity.type
_entity.pdbx_description
1 polymer ?
#
loop_
_entity_poly.entity_id
_entity_poly.type
_entity_poly.pdbx_seq_one_letter_code
_entity_poly.pdbx_strand_id
1 'polypeptide(L)'
;MTLRTFGDMYCWCCHLEDAMYSCKKCARSYHRRCVFEMPNYPEPLFNPESMDPSSMDSCPECVAADETVLYSMKNVLPPQLNYILHYVIGKLKSDDFMFENYYDIPKPKAHTRSRAVIVKFMDILTLEKNVKHEVYKSLEGFFGDAKWIRHNVAVLSGRKSDEMTNVEKLIHLIASEMLTIDLCHECYVRKQGENSIENLFITACSRPHLLGWAKTDGITYWPVKIMGIDLGKKIAIVHTFGEHKQLELPLRDCLIYSHDSPSSNRRLQGQLHGWKKACKEMRRHMELVEEKHGKVVLAEEKVRIRCTLSEAVQRMFPDWKLKIMNATALKYADEEELERELEVRDILQQASSADDESSSTDED
;
A
#
# COMPACT_ATOMS: atom_id res chain seq x y z
N MET A 1 -15.95 34.55 25.47
CA MET A 1 -15.70 33.77 24.24
C MET A 1 -14.34 33.11 24.39
N THR A 2 -14.34 31.89 24.89
CA THR A 2 -13.14 31.10 25.17
C THR A 2 -12.49 30.70 23.85
N LEU A 3 -11.22 31.06 23.68
CA LEU A 3 -10.40 30.72 22.52
C LEU A 3 -10.32 29.19 22.38
N ARG A 4 -10.98 28.62 21.36
CA ARG A 4 -10.76 27.24 20.92
C ARG A 4 -9.33 27.13 20.38
N THR A 5 -8.40 26.72 21.21
CA THR A 5 -7.04 26.35 20.80
C THR A 5 -6.93 24.83 20.86
N PHE A 6 -6.92 24.14 19.71
CA PHE A 6 -5.99 23.04 19.37
C PHE A 6 -6.41 22.15 18.17
N GLY A 7 -7.65 22.24 17.65
CA GLY A 7 -8.12 21.38 16.56
C GLY A 7 -8.69 22.13 15.36
N ASP A 8 -8.72 21.46 14.21
CA ASP A 8 -9.38 21.90 12.99
C ASP A 8 -10.87 22.20 13.25
N MET A 9 -11.42 23.21 12.58
CA MET A 9 -12.86 23.48 12.61
C MET A 9 -13.62 22.60 11.62
N TYR A 10 -12.92 22.00 10.67
CA TYR A 10 -13.49 21.14 9.63
C TYR A 10 -13.28 19.67 9.97
N CYS A 11 -14.30 18.86 9.70
CA CYS A 11 -14.28 17.44 10.00
C CYS A 11 -13.36 16.71 9.02
N TRP A 12 -12.43 15.90 9.52
CA TRP A 12 -11.47 15.15 8.71
C TRP A 12 -12.14 14.23 7.70
N CYS A 13 -13.29 13.63 8.06
CA CYS A 13 -14.01 12.68 7.23
C CYS A 13 -14.84 13.35 6.13
N CYS A 14 -15.61 14.39 6.47
CA CYS A 14 -16.61 14.95 5.56
C CYS A 14 -16.27 16.36 5.06
N HIS A 15 -15.21 16.98 5.58
CA HIS A 15 -14.68 18.30 5.22
C HIS A 15 -15.61 19.49 5.52
N LEU A 16 -16.68 19.27 6.31
CA LEU A 16 -17.63 20.31 6.70
C LEU A 16 -17.28 20.92 8.07
N GLU A 17 -17.75 22.14 8.31
CA GLU A 17 -17.58 22.92 9.54
C GLU A 17 -18.22 22.24 10.77
N ASP A 18 -18.06 22.86 11.94
CA ASP A 18 -18.59 22.40 13.23
C ASP A 18 -18.03 21.04 13.68
N ALA A 19 -16.79 20.71 13.29
CA ALA A 19 -16.07 19.64 13.93
C ALA A 19 -15.80 19.98 15.40
N MET A 20 -16.24 19.11 16.30
CA MET A 20 -16.17 19.34 17.74
C MET A 20 -15.23 18.38 18.45
N TYR A 21 -14.86 17.25 17.83
CA TYR A 21 -14.07 16.21 18.47
C TYR A 21 -12.63 16.28 17.96
N SER A 22 -11.75 16.90 18.72
CA SER A 22 -10.36 17.14 18.32
C SER A 22 -9.40 16.12 18.93
N CYS A 23 -8.45 15.66 18.12
CA CYS A 23 -7.38 14.76 18.55
C CYS A 23 -6.37 15.48 19.46
N LYS A 24 -5.90 14.83 20.53
CA LYS A 24 -4.82 15.37 21.39
C LYS A 24 -3.42 15.26 20.76
N LYS A 25 -3.23 14.33 19.82
CA LYS A 25 -1.93 14.08 19.17
C LYS A 25 -1.70 14.85 17.87
N CYS A 26 -2.74 15.37 17.22
CA CYS A 26 -2.62 16.13 15.97
C CYS A 26 -3.74 17.15 15.81
N ALA A 27 -3.64 17.98 14.77
CA ALA A 27 -4.61 19.06 14.52
C ALA A 27 -5.97 18.58 13.97
N ARG A 28 -6.18 17.28 13.73
CA ARG A 28 -7.43 16.78 13.10
C ARG A 28 -8.61 16.85 14.08
N SER A 29 -9.78 17.17 13.54
CA SER A 29 -11.05 17.14 14.23
C SER A 29 -12.11 16.36 13.46
N TYR A 30 -13.16 15.92 14.14
CA TYR A 30 -14.21 15.10 13.56
C TYR A 30 -15.59 15.53 14.05
N HIS A 31 -16.62 15.21 13.28
CA HIS A 31 -17.99 15.15 13.80
C HIS A 31 -18.20 13.86 14.57
N ARG A 32 -19.02 13.93 15.63
CA ARG A 32 -19.44 12.74 16.39
C ARG A 32 -19.90 11.62 15.45
N ARG A 33 -20.88 11.94 14.60
CA ARG A 33 -21.49 11.00 13.66
C ARG A 33 -20.48 10.42 12.69
N CYS A 34 -19.61 11.25 12.10
CA CYS A 34 -18.60 10.77 11.17
C CYS A 34 -17.62 9.80 11.83
N VAL A 35 -17.26 9.99 13.11
CA VAL A 35 -16.41 9.03 13.81
C VAL A 35 -17.13 7.69 14.01
N PHE A 36 -18.39 7.72 14.44
CA PHE A 36 -19.18 6.49 14.68
C PHE A 36 -19.54 5.74 13.41
N GLU A 37 -19.64 6.43 12.27
CA GLU A 37 -19.90 5.82 10.97
C GLU A 37 -18.62 5.32 10.27
N MET A 38 -17.43 5.59 10.82
CA MET A 38 -16.22 4.97 10.28
C MET A 38 -16.26 3.47 10.55
N PRO A 39 -16.19 2.64 9.49
CA PRO A 39 -16.15 1.19 9.65
C PRO A 39 -15.01 0.80 10.61
N ASN A 40 -15.32 -0.08 11.56
CA ASN A 40 -14.37 -0.80 12.42
C ASN A 40 -13.43 0.03 13.32
N TYR A 41 -13.73 1.31 13.59
CA TYR A 41 -12.99 2.10 14.60
C TYR A 41 -13.79 2.44 15.88
N PRO A 42 -14.28 1.47 16.68
CA PRO A 42 -14.69 1.73 18.05
C PRO A 42 -13.58 1.34 19.06
N GLU A 43 -13.11 2.35 19.80
CA GLU A 43 -12.24 2.33 21.00
C GLU A 43 -10.72 2.16 20.76
N PRO A 44 -9.86 3.16 21.08
CA PRO A 44 -9.98 4.15 22.16
C PRO A 44 -9.98 5.60 21.61
N LEU A 45 -11.07 6.00 20.95
CA LEU A 45 -11.21 7.37 20.43
C LEU A 45 -11.76 8.35 21.48
N PHE A 46 -12.44 7.84 22.50
CA PHE A 46 -13.01 8.66 23.56
C PHE A 46 -12.53 8.11 24.88
N ASN A 47 -11.96 8.98 25.72
CA ASN A 47 -11.65 8.61 27.09
C ASN A 47 -12.96 8.62 27.88
N PRO A 48 -13.48 7.46 28.33
CA PRO A 48 -14.74 7.39 29.06
C PRO A 48 -14.68 8.14 30.40
N GLU A 49 -13.48 8.42 30.92
CA GLU A 49 -13.22 9.17 32.15
C GLU A 49 -12.92 10.66 31.90
N SER A 50 -12.79 11.09 30.64
CA SER A 50 -12.52 12.50 30.34
C SER A 50 -13.75 13.38 30.58
N MET A 51 -13.56 14.44 31.36
CA MET A 51 -14.59 15.46 31.63
C MET A 51 -14.88 16.34 30.40
N ASP A 52 -14.04 16.27 29.36
CA ASP A 52 -14.23 17.01 28.10
C ASP A 52 -14.76 16.07 27.00
N PRO A 53 -16.08 16.06 26.76
CA PRO A 53 -16.69 15.21 25.74
C PRO A 53 -16.29 15.62 24.31
N SER A 54 -15.49 16.68 24.11
CA SER A 54 -15.00 17.17 22.82
C SER A 54 -13.54 16.80 22.52
N SER A 55 -12.87 16.01 23.38
CA SER A 55 -11.45 15.66 23.21
C SER A 55 -11.22 14.16 23.01
N MET A 56 -10.44 13.81 22.00
CA MET A 56 -10.07 12.44 21.61
C MET A 56 -8.60 12.16 21.92
N ASP A 57 -8.30 11.06 22.62
CA ASP A 57 -6.93 10.74 23.06
C ASP A 57 -5.98 10.50 21.88
N SER A 58 -6.42 9.75 20.88
CA SER A 58 -5.71 9.56 19.61
C SER A 58 -6.73 9.34 18.51
N CYS A 59 -6.56 10.00 17.35
CA CYS A 59 -7.42 9.76 16.20
C CYS A 59 -6.95 8.57 15.37
N PRO A 60 -7.81 8.01 14.49
CA PRO A 60 -7.46 6.83 13.69
C PRO A 60 -6.19 7.04 12.85
N GLU A 61 -6.01 8.21 12.24
CA GLU A 61 -4.81 8.53 11.46
C GLU A 61 -3.54 8.57 12.34
N CYS A 62 -3.65 8.98 13.61
CA CYS A 62 -2.51 8.94 14.54
C CYS A 62 -2.21 7.52 15.01
N VAL A 63 -3.24 6.71 15.28
CA VAL A 63 -3.05 5.29 15.65
C VAL A 63 -2.35 4.55 14.51
N ALA A 64 -2.85 4.70 13.27
CA ALA A 64 -2.24 4.11 12.08
C ALA A 64 -0.82 4.65 11.78
N ALA A 65 -0.54 5.91 12.11
CA ALA A 65 0.79 6.48 11.90
C ALA A 65 1.83 6.03 12.94
N ASP A 66 1.41 5.83 14.20
CA ASP A 66 2.28 5.45 15.32
C ASP A 66 2.69 3.97 15.26
N GLU A 67 1.82 3.09 14.73
CA GLU A 67 2.09 1.66 14.55
C GLU A 67 2.06 1.32 13.06
N THR A 68 3.19 0.85 12.50
CA THR A 68 3.19 0.34 11.12
C THR A 68 2.27 -0.87 11.02
N VAL A 69 1.12 -0.69 10.36
CA VAL A 69 0.08 -1.72 10.30
C VAL A 69 0.39 -2.72 9.18
N LEU A 70 0.95 -2.22 8.07
CA LEU A 70 1.37 -3.07 6.94
C LEU A 70 2.48 -4.04 7.36
N TYR A 71 2.18 -5.34 7.42
CA TYR A 71 3.12 -6.37 7.90
C TYR A 71 4.43 -6.40 7.10
N SER A 72 4.35 -6.16 5.79
CA SER A 72 5.51 -6.08 4.91
C SER A 72 6.48 -4.94 5.28
N MET A 73 6.01 -3.96 6.06
CA MET A 73 6.73 -2.75 6.46
C MET A 73 7.16 -2.76 7.94
N LYS A 74 6.68 -3.69 8.78
CA LYS A 74 6.98 -3.72 10.23
C LYS A 74 8.47 -3.80 10.57
N ASN A 75 9.26 -4.47 9.73
CA ASN A 75 10.70 -4.64 9.93
C ASN A 75 11.54 -3.73 9.03
N VAL A 76 10.93 -2.74 8.37
CA VAL A 76 11.65 -1.79 7.52
C VAL A 76 12.31 -0.74 8.40
N LEU A 77 13.63 -0.58 8.24
CA LEU A 77 14.37 0.41 9.02
C LEU A 77 14.04 1.83 8.55
N PRO A 78 14.08 2.85 9.43
CA PRO A 78 13.77 4.23 9.04
C PRO A 78 14.53 4.75 7.81
N PRO A 79 15.84 4.47 7.62
CA PRO A 79 16.54 4.87 6.39
C PRO A 79 16.01 4.20 5.12
N GLN A 80 15.57 2.95 5.22
CA GLN A 80 14.96 2.22 4.09
C GLN A 80 13.57 2.79 3.76
N LEU A 81 12.77 3.09 4.78
CA LEU A 81 11.49 3.80 4.60
C LEU A 81 11.71 5.15 3.91
N ASN A 82 12.67 5.94 4.40
CA ASN A 82 12.97 7.24 3.81
C ASN A 82 13.37 7.11 2.33
N TYR A 83 14.20 6.11 2.00
CA TYR A 83 14.58 5.82 0.63
C TYR A 83 13.38 5.43 -0.25
N ILE A 84 12.45 4.63 0.25
CA ILE A 84 11.20 4.30 -0.44
C ILE A 84 10.36 5.57 -0.70
N LEU A 85 10.20 6.42 0.32
CA LEU A 85 9.42 7.65 0.21
C LEU A 85 10.03 8.64 -0.80
N HIS A 86 11.35 8.68 -0.95
CA HIS A 86 12.00 9.45 -2.01
C HIS A 86 11.57 9.02 -3.41
N TYR A 87 11.38 7.72 -3.66
CA TYR A 87 10.87 7.23 -4.94
C TYR A 87 9.40 7.59 -5.16
N VAL A 88 8.57 7.48 -4.12
CA VAL A 88 7.16 7.89 -4.19
C VAL A 88 7.09 9.38 -4.57
N ILE A 89 7.82 10.25 -3.87
CA ILE A 89 7.91 11.68 -4.21
C ILE A 89 8.40 11.90 -5.65
N GLY A 90 9.40 11.14 -6.09
CA GLY A 90 9.89 11.20 -7.47
C GLY A 90 8.79 10.94 -8.50
N LYS A 91 7.93 9.93 -8.26
CA LYS A 91 6.77 9.65 -9.12
C LYS A 91 5.72 10.75 -9.06
N LEU A 92 5.41 11.28 -7.88
CA LEU A 92 4.47 12.40 -7.73
C LEU A 92 4.92 13.66 -8.50
N LYS A 93 6.23 13.77 -8.76
CA LYS A 93 6.85 14.88 -9.48
C LYS A 93 7.21 14.55 -10.94
N SER A 94 6.84 13.35 -11.43
CA SER A 94 7.13 12.95 -12.81
C SER A 94 6.20 13.64 -13.80
N ASP A 95 6.68 13.89 -15.02
CA ASP A 95 5.92 14.61 -16.06
C ASP A 95 4.57 13.93 -16.38
N ASP A 96 4.50 12.61 -16.24
CA ASP A 96 3.28 11.80 -16.42
C ASP A 96 2.16 12.18 -15.43
N PHE A 97 2.52 12.71 -14.25
CA PHE A 97 1.57 13.15 -13.22
C PHE A 97 1.45 14.68 -13.15
N MET A 98 2.48 15.41 -13.58
CA MET A 98 2.61 16.86 -13.40
C MET A 98 1.87 17.71 -14.44
N PHE A 99 1.32 17.11 -15.50
CA PHE A 99 0.56 17.83 -16.52
C PHE A 99 -0.77 18.43 -16.01
N GLU A 100 -1.21 18.11 -14.79
CA GLU A 100 -2.42 18.64 -14.16
C GLU A 100 -2.13 19.44 -12.86
N ASN A 101 -1.66 20.69 -12.96
CA ASN A 101 -1.94 21.80 -12.02
C ASN A 101 -1.82 21.60 -10.47
N TYR A 102 -1.07 20.63 -9.94
CA TYR A 102 -0.98 20.41 -8.48
C TYR A 102 -0.22 21.50 -7.69
N TYR A 103 0.50 22.39 -8.37
CA TYR A 103 1.18 23.53 -7.72
C TYR A 103 0.26 24.70 -7.41
N ASP A 104 -0.99 24.67 -7.89
CA ASP A 104 -2.00 25.69 -7.67
C ASP A 104 -2.98 25.35 -6.53
N ILE A 105 -2.66 24.35 -5.68
CA ILE A 105 -3.30 24.23 -4.36
C ILE A 105 -3.19 25.61 -3.70
N PRO A 106 -4.30 26.29 -3.38
CA PRO A 106 -4.25 27.71 -3.06
C PRO A 106 -3.33 27.93 -1.86
N LYS A 107 -2.13 28.47 -2.11
CA LYS A 107 -1.24 28.90 -1.04
C LYS A 107 -2.01 29.97 -0.28
N PRO A 108 -2.27 29.80 1.03
CA PRO A 108 -2.95 30.82 1.80
C PRO A 108 -2.10 32.10 1.73
N LYS A 109 -2.53 33.08 0.92
CA LYS A 109 -1.83 34.37 0.83
C LYS A 109 -1.75 34.94 2.25
N ALA A 110 -0.60 35.50 2.62
CA ALA A 110 -0.27 35.90 3.99
C ALA A 110 -1.32 36.78 4.70
N HIS A 111 -2.23 37.40 3.94
CA HIS A 111 -3.24 38.35 4.41
C HIS A 111 -4.69 37.99 4.00
N THR A 112 -4.99 36.77 3.53
CA THR A 112 -6.38 36.36 3.21
C THR A 112 -7.03 35.59 4.36
N ARG A 113 -8.38 35.63 4.44
CA ARG A 113 -9.18 34.82 5.38
C ARG A 113 -8.85 33.33 5.32
N SER A 114 -8.30 32.84 4.20
CA SER A 114 -7.87 31.45 3.97
C SER A 114 -6.85 30.92 5.01
N ARG A 115 -5.99 31.78 5.58
CA ARG A 115 -5.06 31.35 6.66
C ARG A 115 -5.75 31.11 8.00
N ALA A 116 -6.89 31.75 8.24
CA ALA A 116 -7.69 31.50 9.43
C ALA A 116 -8.50 30.20 9.32
N VAL A 117 -8.61 29.64 8.11
CA VAL A 117 -9.40 28.45 7.78
C VAL A 117 -8.54 27.17 7.82
N ILE A 118 -7.29 27.22 7.33
CA ILE A 118 -6.40 26.04 7.31
C ILE A 118 -5.55 25.96 8.58
N VAL A 119 -5.72 24.89 9.36
CA VAL A 119 -4.92 24.63 10.56
C VAL A 119 -3.54 24.04 10.25
N LYS A 120 -3.43 23.20 9.21
CA LYS A 120 -2.17 22.58 8.77
C LYS A 120 -2.04 22.67 7.25
N PHE A 121 -1.09 23.47 6.79
CA PHE A 121 -0.75 23.54 5.37
C PHE A 121 0.05 22.31 4.93
N MET A 122 -0.28 21.76 3.77
CA MET A 122 0.46 20.68 3.11
C MET A 122 0.37 20.83 1.60
N ASP A 123 1.48 20.56 0.91
CA ASP A 123 1.60 20.44 -0.54
C ASP A 123 2.70 19.40 -0.87
N ILE A 124 2.87 19.05 -2.15
CA ILE A 124 3.86 18.05 -2.59
C ILE A 124 5.29 18.48 -2.22
N LEU A 125 5.60 19.78 -2.27
CA LEU A 125 6.92 20.31 -1.90
C LEU A 125 7.19 20.18 -0.39
N THR A 126 6.16 20.36 0.43
CA THR A 126 6.22 20.15 1.87
C THR A 126 6.36 18.67 2.20
N LEU A 127 5.64 17.78 1.49
CA LEU A 127 5.85 16.33 1.60
C LEU A 127 7.31 15.96 1.27
N GLU A 128 7.84 16.45 0.15
CA GLU A 128 9.24 16.25 -0.25
C GLU A 128 10.22 16.74 0.81
N LYS A 129 9.98 17.92 1.38
CA LYS A 129 10.80 18.48 2.45
C LYS A 129 10.74 17.60 3.71
N ASN A 130 9.56 17.13 4.09
CA ASN A 130 9.39 16.24 5.25
C ASN A 130 10.09 14.88 5.03
N VAL A 131 10.06 14.34 3.82
CA VAL A 131 10.84 13.15 3.45
C VAL A 131 12.34 13.46 3.57
N LYS A 132 12.84 14.55 2.99
CA LYS A 132 14.26 14.96 3.11
C LYS A 132 14.74 15.15 4.56
N HIS A 133 13.83 15.47 5.48
CA HIS A 133 14.12 15.63 6.90
C HIS A 133 13.76 14.38 7.75
N GLU A 134 13.43 13.26 7.11
CA GLU A 134 13.16 11.98 7.77
C GLU A 134 12.06 12.06 8.84
N VAL A 135 11.03 12.88 8.58
CA VAL A 135 9.94 13.13 9.52
C VAL A 135 9.03 11.91 9.70
N TYR A 136 8.91 11.07 8.66
CA TYR A 136 7.97 9.96 8.63
C TYR A 136 8.58 8.68 9.21
N LYS A 137 7.80 8.02 10.08
CA LYS A 137 8.15 6.73 10.71
C LYS A 137 7.41 5.53 10.10
N SER A 138 6.39 5.80 9.29
CA SER A 138 5.52 4.82 8.64
C SER A 138 5.01 5.35 7.30
N LEU A 139 4.54 4.47 6.41
CA LEU A 139 3.90 4.90 5.14
C LEU A 139 2.54 5.56 5.43
N GLU A 140 1.85 5.07 6.45
CA GLU A 140 0.58 5.55 6.96
C GLU A 140 0.72 7.00 7.45
N GLY A 141 1.82 7.33 8.14
CA GLY A 141 2.13 8.71 8.52
C GLY A 141 2.37 9.64 7.33
N PHE A 142 3.09 9.16 6.30
CA PHE A 142 3.26 9.89 5.04
C PHE A 142 1.91 10.12 4.33
N PHE A 143 1.08 9.08 4.21
CA PHE A 143 -0.22 9.15 3.58
C PHE A 143 -1.20 10.04 4.33
N GLY A 144 -1.19 9.97 5.66
CA GLY A 144 -1.95 10.87 6.53
C GLY A 144 -1.59 12.33 6.30
N ASP A 145 -0.31 12.63 6.05
CA ASP A 145 0.12 13.98 5.65
C ASP A 145 -0.32 14.34 4.23
N ALA A 146 -0.22 13.43 3.26
CA ALA A 146 -0.75 13.67 1.91
C ALA A 146 -2.26 13.98 1.90
N LYS A 147 -3.06 13.29 2.74
CA LYS A 147 -4.51 13.56 2.88
C LYS A 147 -4.83 14.98 3.38
N TRP A 148 -3.88 15.69 4.01
CA TRP A 148 -4.09 17.11 4.33
C TRP A 148 -4.24 17.98 3.07
N ILE A 149 -3.59 17.60 1.96
CA ILE A 149 -3.77 18.28 0.68
C ILE A 149 -5.23 18.18 0.25
N ARG A 150 -5.79 16.97 0.28
CA ARG A 150 -7.19 16.69 -0.02
C ARG A 150 -8.13 17.45 0.90
N HIS A 151 -7.92 17.36 2.21
CA HIS A 151 -8.75 18.05 3.19
C HIS A 151 -8.75 19.57 2.96
N ASN A 152 -7.58 20.17 2.73
CA ASN A 152 -7.46 21.60 2.50
C ASN A 152 -8.16 22.06 1.21
N VAL A 153 -8.05 21.28 0.12
CA VAL A 153 -8.75 21.59 -1.14
C VAL A 153 -10.26 21.46 -0.98
N ALA A 154 -10.74 20.40 -0.32
CA ALA A 154 -12.16 20.23 -0.04
C ALA A 154 -12.75 21.41 0.77
N VAL A 155 -11.99 21.95 1.72
CA VAL A 155 -12.39 23.10 2.55
C VAL A 155 -12.31 24.43 1.79
N LEU A 156 -11.27 24.66 1.00
CA LEU A 156 -11.05 25.94 0.31
C LEU A 156 -11.85 26.08 -0.99
N SER A 157 -11.89 25.02 -1.80
CA SER A 157 -12.46 25.02 -3.15
C SER A 157 -13.81 24.30 -3.21
N GLY A 158 -14.12 23.48 -2.20
CA GLY A 158 -15.35 22.70 -2.11
C GLY A 158 -15.17 21.25 -2.58
N ARG A 159 -15.98 20.35 -2.02
CA ARG A 159 -15.88 18.89 -2.24
C ARG A 159 -16.21 18.40 -3.66
N LYS A 160 -16.72 19.28 -4.51
CA LYS A 160 -17.12 18.98 -5.90
C LYS A 160 -16.37 19.85 -6.91
N SER A 161 -15.27 20.49 -6.51
CA SER A 161 -14.50 21.37 -7.39
C SER A 161 -13.59 20.56 -8.32
N ASP A 162 -13.19 21.16 -9.45
CA ASP A 162 -12.26 20.52 -10.39
C ASP A 162 -10.89 20.24 -9.74
N GLU A 163 -10.46 21.10 -8.81
CA GLU A 163 -9.22 20.87 -8.04
C GLU A 163 -9.32 19.63 -7.15
N MET A 164 -10.51 19.32 -6.64
CA MET A 164 -10.74 18.11 -5.84
C MET A 164 -10.52 16.85 -6.69
N THR A 165 -11.00 16.86 -7.94
CA THR A 165 -10.79 15.75 -8.89
C THR A 165 -9.31 15.46 -9.08
N ASN A 166 -8.49 16.49 -9.28
CA ASN A 166 -7.04 16.33 -9.39
C ASN A 166 -6.49 15.74 -8.09
N VAL A 167 -6.82 16.32 -6.93
CA VAL A 167 -6.28 15.82 -5.66
C VAL A 167 -6.69 14.38 -5.36
N GLU A 168 -7.86 13.91 -5.78
CA GLU A 168 -8.20 12.49 -5.65
C GLU A 168 -7.29 11.60 -6.51
N LYS A 169 -6.92 12.01 -7.74
CA LYS A 169 -5.90 11.30 -8.53
C LYS A 169 -4.55 11.23 -7.80
N LEU A 170 -4.16 12.30 -7.09
CA LEU A 170 -2.95 12.31 -6.25
C LEU A 170 -3.03 11.30 -5.11
N ILE A 171 -4.14 11.31 -4.36
CA ILE A 171 -4.34 10.38 -3.24
C ILE A 171 -4.40 8.94 -3.74
N HIS A 172 -5.07 8.70 -4.86
CA HIS A 172 -5.11 7.41 -5.55
C HIS A 172 -3.72 6.91 -5.94
N LEU A 173 -2.90 7.76 -6.57
CA LEU A 173 -1.54 7.40 -6.95
C LEU A 173 -0.72 7.00 -5.72
N ILE A 174 -0.77 7.77 -4.64
CA ILE A 174 -0.04 7.44 -3.40
C ILE A 174 -0.54 6.11 -2.82
N ALA A 175 -1.85 5.89 -2.78
CA ALA A 175 -2.42 4.63 -2.28
C ALA A 175 -1.98 3.43 -3.12
N SER A 176 -1.98 3.56 -4.45
CA SER A 176 -1.52 2.52 -5.39
C SER A 176 -0.02 2.20 -5.21
N GLU A 177 0.81 3.22 -4.99
CA GLU A 177 2.22 3.02 -4.67
C GLU A 177 2.39 2.29 -3.32
N MET A 178 1.63 2.66 -2.30
CA MET A 178 1.65 1.98 -0.99
C MET A 178 1.25 0.50 -1.11
N LEU A 179 0.20 0.18 -1.87
CA LEU A 179 -0.20 -1.21 -2.13
C LEU A 179 0.92 -1.98 -2.85
N THR A 180 1.61 -1.34 -3.79
CA THR A 180 2.74 -1.95 -4.51
C THR A 180 3.93 -2.18 -3.58
N ILE A 181 4.24 -1.23 -2.70
CA ILE A 181 5.27 -1.36 -1.66
C ILE A 181 4.90 -2.51 -0.71
N ASP A 182 3.62 -2.62 -0.34
CA ASP A 182 3.14 -3.63 0.60
C ASP A 182 3.26 -5.07 0.07
N LEU A 183 3.16 -5.27 -1.25
CA LEU A 183 3.45 -6.58 -1.85
C LEU A 183 4.87 -7.06 -1.49
N CYS A 184 5.86 -6.17 -1.66
CA CYS A 184 7.24 -6.37 -1.19
C CYS A 184 8.09 -5.09 -1.40
N HIS A 185 8.47 -4.45 -0.30
CA HIS A 185 9.28 -3.23 -0.33
C HIS A 185 10.66 -3.43 -0.97
N GLU A 186 11.29 -4.60 -0.79
CA GLU A 186 12.58 -4.90 -1.42
C GLU A 186 12.46 -5.02 -2.95
N CYS A 187 11.38 -5.64 -3.45
CA CYS A 187 11.10 -5.71 -4.88
C CYS A 187 10.76 -4.32 -5.44
N TYR A 188 9.99 -3.52 -4.69
CA TYR A 188 9.67 -2.16 -5.06
C TYR A 188 10.95 -1.34 -5.28
N VAL A 189 11.84 -1.29 -4.28
CA VAL A 189 13.11 -0.55 -4.34
C VAL A 189 13.99 -1.03 -5.50
N ARG A 190 14.12 -2.35 -5.66
CA ARG A 190 14.94 -2.93 -6.73
C ARG A 190 14.42 -2.60 -8.13
N LYS A 191 13.10 -2.51 -8.33
CA LYS A 191 12.52 -2.09 -9.61
C LYS A 191 12.94 -0.66 -9.99
N GLN A 192 13.24 0.19 -9.02
CA GLN A 192 13.63 1.58 -9.24
C GLN A 192 15.15 1.80 -9.38
N GLY A 193 15.97 0.76 -9.16
CA GLY A 193 17.42 0.85 -9.28
C GLY A 193 17.89 0.84 -10.74
N GLU A 194 18.86 1.70 -11.08
CA GLU A 194 19.44 1.83 -12.43
C GLU A 194 20.33 0.64 -12.86
N ASN A 195 20.59 -0.32 -11.96
CA ASN A 195 21.39 -1.50 -12.27
C ASN A 195 20.57 -2.55 -13.03
N SER A 196 21.22 -3.30 -13.93
CA SER A 196 20.56 -4.25 -14.85
C SER A 196 19.48 -5.09 -14.15
N ILE A 197 18.23 -4.88 -14.57
CA ILE A 197 17.00 -5.46 -14.00
C ILE A 197 17.11 -6.99 -13.81
N GLU A 198 17.88 -7.65 -14.68
CA GLU A 198 18.10 -9.11 -14.64
C GLU A 198 18.73 -9.60 -13.33
N ASN A 199 19.69 -8.88 -12.74
CA ASN A 199 20.33 -9.30 -11.48
C ASN A 199 19.48 -8.94 -10.25
N LEU A 200 18.68 -7.89 -10.36
CA LEU A 200 17.83 -7.41 -9.27
C LEU A 200 16.59 -8.29 -9.09
N PHE A 201 15.98 -8.76 -10.19
CA PHE A 201 14.80 -9.61 -10.13
C PHE A 201 15.14 -11.01 -9.56
N ILE A 202 16.28 -11.62 -9.89
CA ILE A 202 16.65 -12.93 -9.32
C ILE A 202 17.08 -12.89 -7.86
N THR A 203 17.33 -11.71 -7.28
CA THR A 203 17.80 -11.62 -5.90
C THR A 203 16.73 -12.08 -4.90
N ALA A 204 17.11 -12.93 -3.95
CA ALA A 204 16.19 -13.42 -2.91
C ALA A 204 15.87 -12.33 -1.87
N CYS A 205 14.59 -11.98 -1.75
CA CYS A 205 14.10 -11.10 -0.67
C CYS A 205 14.22 -11.77 0.69
N SER A 206 14.13 -11.00 1.77
CA SER A 206 14.23 -11.48 3.16
C SER A 206 13.01 -12.28 3.56
N ARG A 207 11.85 -11.96 2.99
CA ARG A 207 10.70 -12.87 2.89
C ARG A 207 10.72 -13.51 1.49
N PRO A 208 10.86 -14.84 1.36
CA PRO A 208 10.78 -15.49 0.06
C PRO A 208 9.36 -15.35 -0.50
N HIS A 209 9.27 -15.18 -1.82
CA HIS A 209 7.98 -15.14 -2.51
C HIS A 209 7.57 -16.54 -2.94
N LEU A 210 6.27 -16.83 -2.89
CA LEU A 210 5.75 -18.09 -3.43
C LEU A 210 6.07 -18.16 -4.92
N LEU A 211 6.71 -19.23 -5.35
CA LEU A 211 6.96 -19.47 -6.77
C LEU A 211 5.74 -20.17 -7.36
N GLY A 212 5.39 -19.78 -8.59
CA GLY A 212 4.24 -20.34 -9.26
C GLY A 212 4.38 -20.46 -10.77
N TRP A 213 3.43 -21.19 -11.34
CA TRP A 213 3.11 -21.14 -12.75
C TRP A 213 1.83 -20.34 -12.91
N ALA A 214 1.81 -19.30 -13.75
CA ALA A 214 0.60 -18.53 -14.01
C ALA A 214 0.27 -18.53 -15.50
N LYS A 215 -1.00 -18.72 -15.82
CA LYS A 215 -1.48 -18.73 -17.20
C LYS A 215 -1.54 -17.30 -17.74
N THR A 216 -0.57 -16.93 -18.57
CA THR A 216 -0.56 -15.66 -19.30
C THR A 216 -1.22 -15.85 -20.67
N ASP A 217 -1.96 -14.85 -21.14
CA ASP A 217 -2.64 -14.83 -22.46
C ASP A 217 -3.58 -16.01 -22.72
N GLY A 218 -4.19 -16.55 -21.66
CA GLY A 218 -5.26 -17.54 -21.73
C GLY A 218 -4.86 -18.96 -22.12
N ILE A 219 -3.59 -19.25 -22.47
CA ILE A 219 -3.18 -20.58 -22.96
C ILE A 219 -1.87 -21.09 -22.35
N THR A 220 -0.91 -20.23 -21.99
CA THR A 220 0.46 -20.64 -21.65
C THR A 220 0.78 -20.36 -20.19
N TYR A 221 1.33 -21.35 -19.49
CA TYR A 221 1.86 -21.15 -18.14
C TYR A 221 3.28 -20.59 -18.18
N TRP A 222 3.44 -19.44 -17.54
CA TRP A 222 4.68 -18.71 -17.36
C TRP A 222 5.19 -18.87 -15.92
N PRO A 223 6.50 -18.99 -15.69
CA PRO A 223 7.04 -18.97 -14.34
C PRO A 223 6.88 -17.57 -13.72
N VAL A 224 6.39 -17.50 -12.49
CA VAL A 224 6.10 -16.23 -11.79
C VAL A 224 6.50 -16.27 -10.32
N LYS A 225 6.69 -15.09 -9.74
CA LYS A 225 6.58 -14.87 -8.30
C LYS A 225 5.15 -14.47 -7.98
N ILE A 226 4.53 -15.14 -7.03
CA ILE A 226 3.20 -14.78 -6.52
C ILE A 226 3.41 -13.84 -5.35
N MET A 227 3.03 -12.58 -5.55
CA MET A 227 3.30 -11.46 -4.64
C MET A 227 2.16 -11.28 -3.64
N GLY A 228 0.92 -11.48 -4.09
CA GLY A 228 -0.31 -11.33 -3.31
C GLY A 228 -1.38 -12.35 -3.72
N ILE A 229 -2.22 -12.77 -2.77
CA ILE A 229 -3.39 -13.62 -3.00
C ILE A 229 -4.54 -13.04 -2.21
N ASP A 230 -5.67 -12.81 -2.88
CA ASP A 230 -6.96 -12.52 -2.25
C ASP A 230 -7.90 -13.70 -2.51
N LEU A 231 -8.20 -14.47 -1.46
CA LEU A 231 -9.05 -15.65 -1.53
C LEU A 231 -10.54 -15.30 -1.70
N GLY A 232 -10.97 -14.13 -1.20
CA GLY A 232 -12.34 -13.64 -1.31
C GLY A 232 -12.67 -13.23 -2.74
N LYS A 233 -11.82 -12.38 -3.34
CA LYS A 233 -11.92 -11.96 -4.74
C LYS A 233 -11.43 -13.03 -5.73
N LYS A 234 -10.74 -14.07 -5.24
CA LYS A 234 -10.14 -15.16 -6.03
C LYS A 234 -9.17 -14.63 -7.09
N ILE A 235 -8.33 -13.68 -6.70
CA ILE A 235 -7.29 -13.07 -7.54
C ILE A 235 -5.91 -13.30 -6.95
N ALA A 236 -4.89 -13.29 -7.80
CA ALA A 236 -3.50 -13.31 -7.42
C ALA A 236 -2.74 -12.22 -8.17
N ILE A 237 -1.86 -11.52 -7.46
CA ILE A 237 -0.94 -10.55 -8.04
C ILE A 237 0.39 -11.27 -8.24
N VAL A 238 0.88 -11.30 -9.47
CA VAL A 238 2.08 -12.04 -9.85
C VAL A 238 3.06 -11.16 -10.62
N HIS A 239 4.35 -11.44 -10.45
CA HIS A 239 5.42 -10.86 -11.26
C HIS A 239 6.03 -11.94 -12.15
N THR A 240 6.03 -11.72 -13.47
CA THR A 240 6.55 -12.70 -14.43
C THR A 240 8.06 -12.69 -14.49
N PHE A 241 8.68 -13.88 -14.55
CA PHE A 241 10.10 -13.97 -14.92
C PHE A 241 10.27 -13.63 -16.41
N GLY A 242 11.46 -13.19 -16.82
CA GLY A 242 11.78 -12.78 -18.18
C GLY A 242 11.35 -11.35 -18.49
N GLU A 243 10.05 -11.08 -18.55
CA GLU A 243 9.51 -9.75 -18.89
C GLU A 243 9.29 -8.84 -17.68
N HIS A 244 9.36 -9.38 -16.46
CA HIS A 244 9.24 -8.63 -15.19
C HIS A 244 7.94 -7.81 -15.09
N LYS A 245 6.87 -8.31 -15.70
CA LYS A 245 5.56 -7.66 -15.70
C LYS A 245 4.78 -8.05 -14.46
N GLN A 246 4.12 -7.06 -13.85
CA GLN A 246 3.11 -7.29 -12.83
C GLN A 246 1.76 -7.57 -13.52
N LEU A 247 1.10 -8.64 -13.11
CA LEU A 247 -0.22 -9.03 -13.62
C LEU A 247 -1.13 -9.36 -12.44
N GLU A 248 -2.39 -8.97 -12.54
CA GLU A 248 -3.46 -9.50 -11.71
C GLU A 248 -4.18 -10.60 -12.49
N LEU A 249 -4.26 -11.79 -11.93
CA LEU A 249 -4.80 -12.97 -12.59
C LEU A 249 -5.83 -13.68 -11.70
N PRO A 250 -6.86 -14.32 -12.28
CA PRO A 250 -7.72 -15.21 -11.53
C PRO A 250 -6.92 -16.31 -10.84
N LEU A 251 -7.20 -16.59 -9.56
CA LEU A 251 -6.46 -17.58 -8.77
C LEU A 251 -6.47 -18.98 -9.39
N ARG A 252 -7.52 -19.32 -10.16
CA ARG A 252 -7.64 -20.57 -10.92
C ARG A 252 -6.56 -20.76 -11.99
N ASP A 253 -5.99 -19.66 -12.47
CA ASP A 253 -4.97 -19.61 -13.51
C ASP A 253 -3.55 -19.61 -12.90
N CYS A 254 -3.44 -19.68 -11.57
CA CYS A 254 -2.19 -19.78 -10.83
C CYS A 254 -2.04 -21.16 -10.16
N LEU A 255 -0.84 -21.73 -10.27
CA LEU A 255 -0.46 -23.01 -9.71
C LEU A 255 0.82 -22.84 -8.88
N ILE A 256 0.98 -23.67 -7.85
CA ILE A 256 2.25 -23.73 -7.10
C ILE A 256 3.33 -24.31 -8.03
N TYR A 257 4.54 -23.76 -7.94
CA TYR A 257 5.62 -24.17 -8.83
C TYR A 257 5.98 -25.65 -8.65
N SER A 258 6.01 -26.36 -9.79
CA SER A 258 6.47 -27.74 -9.96
C SER A 258 7.67 -27.76 -10.90
N HIS A 259 8.49 -28.82 -10.81
CA HIS A 259 9.66 -29.00 -11.68
C HIS A 259 9.27 -28.96 -13.16
N ASP A 260 8.22 -29.69 -13.52
CA ASP A 260 7.73 -29.77 -14.89
C ASP A 260 6.66 -28.70 -15.14
N SER A 261 6.73 -28.10 -16.33
CA SER A 261 5.79 -27.07 -16.78
C SER A 261 4.41 -27.67 -17.02
N PRO A 262 3.32 -27.03 -16.55
CA PRO A 262 1.96 -27.45 -16.87
C PRO A 262 1.61 -27.34 -18.38
N SER A 263 2.42 -26.61 -19.18
CA SER A 263 2.18 -26.39 -20.60
C SER A 263 2.88 -27.42 -21.48
N SER A 264 2.22 -27.88 -22.54
CA SER A 264 2.88 -28.68 -23.57
C SER A 264 3.69 -27.79 -24.52
N ASN A 265 4.98 -28.15 -24.72
CA ASN A 265 5.94 -27.38 -25.53
C ASN A 265 5.49 -27.09 -26.98
N ARG A 266 4.53 -27.86 -27.53
CA ARG A 266 4.03 -27.69 -28.90
C ARG A 266 3.30 -26.36 -29.13
N ARG A 267 2.81 -25.69 -28.09
CA ARG A 267 2.02 -24.44 -28.20
C ARG A 267 2.84 -23.15 -28.06
N LEU A 268 4.15 -23.25 -27.85
CA LEU A 268 5.06 -22.12 -27.58
C LEU A 268 5.75 -21.55 -28.84
N GLN A 269 5.35 -21.95 -30.05
CA GLN A 269 6.16 -21.76 -31.27
C GLN A 269 6.57 -20.30 -31.60
N GLY A 270 5.93 -19.27 -31.02
CA GLY A 270 6.35 -17.85 -31.11
C GLY A 270 6.99 -17.25 -29.85
N GLN A 271 6.73 -17.79 -28.67
CA GLN A 271 7.18 -17.25 -27.36
C GLN A 271 8.26 -18.11 -26.68
N LEU A 272 8.67 -19.21 -27.31
CA LEU A 272 9.58 -20.20 -26.73
C LEU A 272 10.90 -19.60 -26.23
N HIS A 273 11.45 -18.60 -26.93
CA HIS A 273 12.69 -17.95 -26.52
C HIS A 273 12.50 -17.18 -25.20
N GLY A 274 11.49 -16.32 -25.11
CA GLY A 274 11.14 -15.60 -23.88
C GLY A 274 10.81 -16.53 -22.73
N TRP A 275 10.06 -17.61 -23.02
CA TRP A 275 9.70 -18.61 -22.02
C TRP A 275 10.92 -19.36 -21.48
N LYS A 276 11.86 -19.74 -22.36
CA LYS A 276 13.14 -20.37 -21.95
C LYS A 276 13.98 -19.42 -21.12
N LYS A 277 14.04 -18.12 -21.48
CA LYS A 277 14.72 -17.09 -20.69
C LYS A 277 14.10 -17.00 -19.28
N ALA A 278 12.79 -16.89 -19.19
CA ALA A 278 12.05 -16.83 -17.93
C ALA A 278 12.29 -18.08 -17.05
N CYS A 279 12.29 -19.28 -17.64
CA CYS A 279 12.58 -20.51 -16.91
C CYS A 279 14.03 -20.60 -16.44
N LYS A 280 14.99 -20.07 -17.21
CA LYS A 280 16.41 -19.98 -16.79
C LYS A 280 16.55 -19.03 -15.61
N GLU A 281 15.88 -17.89 -15.68
CA GLU A 281 15.87 -16.89 -14.61
C GLU A 281 15.23 -17.42 -13.32
N MET A 282 14.09 -18.10 -13.42
CA MET A 282 13.43 -18.78 -12.29
C MET A 282 14.37 -19.77 -11.60
N ARG A 283 15.07 -20.62 -12.37
CA ARG A 283 16.05 -21.56 -11.81
C ARG A 283 17.17 -20.86 -11.06
N ARG A 284 17.72 -19.79 -11.63
CA ARG A 284 18.76 -19.00 -10.96
C ARG A 284 18.24 -18.34 -9.67
N HIS A 285 17.01 -17.84 -9.69
CA HIS A 285 16.37 -17.30 -8.49
C HIS A 285 16.19 -18.37 -7.41
N MET A 286 15.76 -19.58 -7.76
CA MET A 286 15.63 -20.69 -6.82
C MET A 286 16.95 -21.03 -6.14
N GLU A 287 18.07 -21.07 -6.88
CA GLU A 287 19.41 -21.29 -6.29
C GLU A 287 19.75 -20.23 -5.23
N LEU A 288 19.48 -18.96 -5.52
CA LEU A 288 19.74 -17.84 -4.59
C LEU A 288 18.78 -17.87 -3.38
N VAL A 289 17.55 -18.30 -3.59
CA VAL A 289 16.58 -18.51 -2.51
C VAL A 289 16.99 -19.67 -1.63
N GLU A 290 17.50 -20.76 -2.21
CA GLU A 290 18.01 -21.91 -1.47
C GLU A 290 19.22 -21.53 -0.62
N GLU A 291 20.16 -20.78 -1.19
CA GLU A 291 21.33 -20.25 -0.48
C GLU A 291 20.93 -19.40 0.73
N LYS A 292 19.96 -18.49 0.57
CA LYS A 292 19.53 -17.56 1.63
C LYS A 292 18.60 -18.22 2.66
N HIS A 293 17.61 -18.99 2.21
CA HIS A 293 16.49 -19.45 3.03
C HIS A 293 16.57 -20.91 3.44
N GLY A 294 17.36 -21.73 2.75
CA GLY A 294 17.40 -23.18 2.96
C GLY A 294 16.56 -23.91 1.92
N LYS A 295 16.12 -25.13 2.22
CA LYS A 295 15.52 -26.01 1.23
C LYS A 295 14.26 -25.40 0.58
N VAL A 296 14.17 -25.50 -0.75
CA VAL A 296 12.95 -25.20 -1.51
C VAL A 296 12.19 -26.50 -1.81
N VAL A 297 10.93 -26.56 -1.36
CA VAL A 297 10.03 -27.70 -1.57
C VAL A 297 9.08 -27.39 -2.71
N LEU A 298 9.28 -28.06 -3.83
CA LEU A 298 8.43 -27.94 -5.01
C LEU A 298 7.16 -28.79 -4.87
N ALA A 299 6.08 -28.33 -5.51
CA ALA A 299 4.83 -29.08 -5.56
C ALA A 299 4.85 -30.15 -6.66
N GLU A 300 3.93 -31.09 -6.55
CA GLU A 300 3.55 -31.97 -7.67
C GLU A 300 2.95 -31.14 -8.82
N GLU A 301 2.88 -31.73 -10.02
CA GLU A 301 2.32 -31.04 -11.18
C GLU A 301 0.87 -30.57 -10.94
N LYS A 302 0.57 -29.35 -11.38
CA LYS A 302 -0.78 -28.77 -11.43
C LYS A 302 -1.47 -28.62 -10.07
N VAL A 303 -0.69 -28.48 -8.99
CA VAL A 303 -1.21 -28.14 -7.66
C VAL A 303 -1.76 -26.72 -7.64
N ARG A 304 -3.04 -26.58 -7.30
CA ARG A 304 -3.72 -25.30 -7.14
C ARG A 304 -3.47 -24.68 -5.78
N ILE A 305 -3.51 -23.36 -5.73
CA ILE A 305 -3.45 -22.57 -4.49
C ILE A 305 -4.83 -22.63 -3.82
N ARG A 306 -4.90 -23.10 -2.58
CA ARG A 306 -6.13 -23.28 -1.80
C ARG A 306 -6.03 -22.75 -0.37
N CYS A 307 -4.97 -22.03 -0.09
CA CYS A 307 -4.59 -21.54 1.23
C CYS A 307 -4.10 -20.10 1.11
N THR A 308 -3.89 -19.44 2.24
CA THR A 308 -3.31 -18.10 2.28
C THR A 308 -1.91 -18.10 1.67
N LEU A 309 -1.43 -16.91 1.25
CA LEU A 309 -0.07 -16.75 0.75
C LEU A 309 0.97 -17.17 1.80
N SER A 310 0.75 -16.82 3.07
CA SER A 310 1.66 -17.16 4.17
C SER A 310 1.80 -18.69 4.33
N GLU A 311 0.69 -19.42 4.31
CA GLU A 311 0.70 -20.89 4.40
C GLU A 311 1.38 -21.53 3.20
N ALA A 312 1.13 -21.03 1.98
CA ALA A 312 1.75 -21.53 0.77
C ALA A 312 3.28 -21.30 0.77
N VAL A 313 3.72 -20.10 1.17
CA VAL A 313 5.13 -19.75 1.36
C VAL A 313 5.77 -20.68 2.39
N GLN A 314 5.11 -20.91 3.53
CA GLN A 314 5.63 -21.79 4.58
C GLN A 314 5.84 -23.23 4.10
N ARG A 315 4.94 -23.75 3.25
CA ARG A 315 5.07 -25.10 2.69
C ARG A 315 6.23 -25.20 1.70
N MET A 316 6.44 -24.16 0.89
CA MET A 316 7.53 -24.12 -0.10
C MET A 316 8.90 -23.85 0.54
N PHE A 317 8.95 -23.05 1.61
CA PHE A 317 10.19 -22.65 2.29
C PHE A 317 10.13 -23.00 3.79
N PRO A 318 10.15 -24.30 4.16
CA PRO A 318 9.96 -24.73 5.55
C PRO A 318 11.02 -24.17 6.52
N ASP A 319 12.26 -24.00 6.05
CA ASP A 319 13.40 -23.56 6.85
C ASP A 319 13.38 -22.05 7.15
N TRP A 320 12.60 -21.27 6.40
CA TRP A 320 12.53 -19.82 6.55
C TRP A 320 11.93 -19.39 7.89
N LYS A 321 10.83 -20.01 8.33
CA LYS A 321 10.17 -19.65 9.60
C LYS A 321 10.93 -20.13 10.82
N LEU A 322 11.73 -21.20 10.71
CA LEU A 322 12.65 -21.62 11.78
C LEU A 322 13.71 -20.54 12.04
N LYS A 323 14.19 -19.83 11.00
CA LYS A 323 15.12 -18.70 11.16
C LYS A 323 14.46 -17.48 11.83
N ILE A 324 13.20 -17.19 11.51
CA ILE A 324 12.44 -16.08 12.12
C ILE A 324 12.11 -16.39 13.58
N MET A 325 11.59 -17.57 13.89
CA MET A 325 11.21 -17.95 15.26
C MET A 325 12.42 -18.01 16.21
N ASN A 326 13.61 -18.35 15.71
CA ASN A 326 14.85 -18.28 16.48
C ASN A 326 15.36 -16.84 16.67
N ALA A 327 14.98 -15.90 15.81
CA ALA A 327 15.35 -14.48 15.89
C ALA A 327 14.31 -13.63 16.65
N THR A 328 13.05 -14.07 16.71
CA THR A 328 11.92 -13.37 17.32
C THR A 328 11.13 -14.33 18.21
N ALA A 329 11.64 -14.58 19.41
CA ALA A 329 10.88 -15.22 20.46
C ALA A 329 9.86 -14.22 21.05
N LEU A 330 8.79 -13.92 20.32
CA LEU A 330 7.59 -13.24 20.83
C LEU A 330 6.36 -13.80 20.11
N LYS A 331 5.42 -14.36 20.88
CA LYS A 331 4.11 -14.84 20.44
C LYS A 331 3.01 -13.94 21.01
N TYR A 332 1.87 -13.91 20.29
CA TYR A 332 0.53 -13.42 20.65
C TYR A 332 0.25 -11.93 20.37
N ALA A 333 -0.10 -11.62 19.11
CA ALA A 333 -0.87 -10.45 18.67
C ALA A 333 -1.60 -10.67 17.31
N ASP A 334 -1.75 -11.92 16.84
CA ASP A 334 -1.86 -12.23 15.40
C ASP A 334 -3.24 -11.94 14.75
N GLU A 335 -4.34 -11.92 15.52
CA GLU A 335 -5.70 -11.80 14.93
C GLU A 335 -6.13 -10.33 14.79
N GLU A 336 -6.07 -9.54 15.87
CA GLU A 336 -6.37 -8.11 15.86
C GLU A 336 -5.40 -7.30 14.97
N GLU A 337 -4.15 -7.73 14.88
CA GLU A 337 -3.14 -7.10 14.02
C GLU A 337 -3.38 -7.44 12.54
N LEU A 338 -3.88 -8.64 12.23
CA LEU A 338 -4.27 -9.05 10.89
C LEU A 338 -5.56 -8.35 10.42
N GLU A 339 -6.55 -8.19 11.30
CA GLU A 339 -7.77 -7.42 11.01
C GLU A 339 -7.43 -5.96 10.66
N ARG A 340 -6.58 -5.31 11.46
CA ARG A 340 -6.10 -3.94 11.18
C ARG A 340 -5.34 -3.85 9.85
N GLU A 341 -4.53 -4.85 9.51
CA GLU A 341 -3.82 -4.90 8.22
C GLU A 341 -4.77 -5.02 7.04
N LEU A 342 -5.78 -5.88 7.14
CA LEU A 342 -6.81 -6.04 6.10
C LEU A 342 -7.60 -4.74 5.90
N GLU A 343 -7.92 -4.02 6.98
CA GLU A 343 -8.62 -2.74 6.92
C GLU A 343 -7.80 -1.64 6.26
N VAL A 344 -6.52 -1.50 6.61
CA VAL A 344 -5.65 -0.53 5.96
C VAL A 344 -5.53 -0.84 4.46
N ARG A 345 -5.42 -2.14 4.10
CA ARG A 345 -5.46 -2.54 2.69
C ARG A 345 -6.78 -2.18 2.02
N ASP A 346 -7.92 -2.39 2.66
CA ASP A 346 -9.22 -2.03 2.09
C ASP A 346 -9.35 -0.52 1.89
N ILE A 347 -8.90 0.30 2.83
CA ILE A 347 -8.88 1.76 2.70
C ILE A 347 -7.99 2.19 1.52
N LEU A 348 -6.80 1.59 1.40
CA LEU A 348 -5.90 1.88 0.29
C LEU A 348 -6.47 1.40 -1.05
N GLN A 349 -7.14 0.24 -1.08
CA GLN A 349 -7.81 -0.29 -2.26
C GLN A 349 -8.97 0.59 -2.71
N GLN A 350 -9.80 1.05 -1.77
CA GLN A 350 -10.88 2.00 -2.06
C GLN A 350 -10.33 3.31 -2.60
N ALA A 351 -9.26 3.84 -1.98
CA ALA A 351 -8.57 5.02 -2.49
C ALA A 351 -7.95 4.79 -3.87
N SER A 352 -7.51 3.56 -4.17
CA SER A 352 -6.96 3.17 -5.47
C SER A 352 -7.99 2.66 -6.49
N SER A 353 -9.29 2.68 -6.22
CA SER A 353 -10.33 2.16 -7.13
C SER A 353 -11.45 3.14 -7.44
N ALA A 354 -11.40 4.35 -6.89
CA ALA A 354 -12.50 5.33 -6.91
C ALA A 354 -12.88 5.92 -8.30
N ASP A 355 -12.31 5.42 -9.40
CA ASP A 355 -12.59 5.93 -10.75
C ASP A 355 -13.80 5.26 -11.44
N ASP A 356 -14.36 4.15 -10.91
CA ASP A 356 -15.41 3.39 -11.62
C ASP A 356 -16.86 3.75 -11.26
N GLU A 357 -17.13 4.51 -10.18
CA GLU A 357 -18.52 4.78 -9.73
C GLU A 357 -19.08 6.16 -10.08
N SER A 358 -18.31 7.05 -10.73
CA SER A 358 -18.80 8.41 -11.05
C SER A 358 -19.61 8.53 -12.36
N SER A 359 -19.91 7.43 -13.06
CA SER A 359 -20.59 7.46 -14.38
C SER A 359 -22.00 6.86 -14.44
N SER A 360 -22.61 6.46 -13.33
CA SER A 360 -23.97 5.90 -13.37
C SER A 360 -24.79 6.20 -12.14
N THR A 361 -25.40 7.37 -12.10
CA THR A 361 -26.79 7.60 -11.64
C THR A 361 -27.09 9.08 -11.85
N ASP A 362 -27.79 9.39 -12.94
CA ASP A 362 -28.69 10.55 -13.06
C ASP A 362 -29.47 10.41 -14.39
N GLU A 363 -30.35 9.42 -14.45
CA GLU A 363 -31.57 9.44 -15.28
C GLU A 363 -32.70 8.83 -14.44
N ASP A 364 -33.43 9.69 -13.72
CA ASP A 364 -34.90 9.70 -13.60
C ASP A 364 -35.38 10.87 -12.72
#